data_AF-A0A2T9VE60-F1
#
_entry.id   AF-A0A2T9VE60-F1
#
_cell.length_a   1.000
_cell.length_b   1.000
_cell.length_c   1.000
_cell.angle_alpha   90.00
_cell.angle_beta   90.00
_cell.angle_gamma   90.00
#
_symmetry.space_group_name_H-M   'P 1'
#
loop_
_entity.id
_entity.type
_entity.pdbx_description
1 polymer ?
#
loop_
_entity_poly.entity_id
_entity_poly.type
_entity_poly.pdbx_seq_one_letter_code
_entity_poly.pdbx_strand_id
1 'polypeptide(L)'
;MSIAATAAAGAACMELIEHYQPEYVIRFNARQEACTCPACEDASGEWPKTCITLGNQQRESLNAACESAAREILLNPDAFMLHAGEVEADGHEQNAWDEALNQQCINMAVHPALALESSLYAIGVLLSKAQRYVEENQRDPQNLNAMGEQLAQLAEAGVLSEQLALLPPIEVNRVEALGKMGAMRLNLNVPAMQKMMLMFKLSELAVMQPARLQERLRELDGKAIPLFEAQPFIVRNVLLYRLYSDYFPYRSASNYGAALKSLTSQFFQLKMLCAMWLEDNEQLTADEFSALFSAWYGWQLQNPRADDGENGADFTLLCGLSLI
;
A
#
# COMPACT_ATOMS: atom_id res chain seq x y z
N MET A 1 70.52 -11.32 5.31
CA MET A 1 69.92 -10.22 4.53
C MET A 1 68.49 -10.62 4.22
N SER A 2 67.57 -9.88 4.83
CA SER A 2 66.12 -10.01 4.73
C SER A 2 65.63 -9.46 3.39
N ILE A 3 64.55 -10.02 2.83
CA ILE A 3 63.27 -9.33 2.64
C ILE A 3 62.27 -10.39 2.15
N ALA A 4 61.30 -10.70 3.01
CA ALA A 4 60.11 -11.44 2.69
C ALA A 4 59.19 -10.57 1.82
N ALA A 5 58.70 -11.13 0.72
CA ALA A 5 57.61 -10.54 -0.05
C ALA A 5 56.29 -10.85 0.66
N THR A 6 55.82 -9.93 1.47
CA THR A 6 54.45 -9.95 1.99
C THR A 6 53.53 -9.43 0.89
N ALA A 7 52.82 -10.36 0.24
CA ALA A 7 51.65 -10.03 -0.55
C ALA A 7 50.59 -9.42 0.39
N ALA A 8 50.32 -8.13 0.24
CA ALA A 8 49.15 -7.50 0.81
C ALA A 8 47.94 -8.07 0.05
N ALA A 9 47.32 -9.11 0.61
CA ALA A 9 45.96 -9.47 0.26
C ALA A 9 45.08 -8.27 0.64
N GLY A 10 44.61 -7.55 -0.37
CA GLY A 10 43.55 -6.58 -0.19
C GLY A 10 42.33 -7.32 0.32
N ALA A 11 42.07 -7.20 1.62
CA ALA A 11 40.74 -7.47 2.15
C ALA A 11 39.81 -6.49 1.43
N ALA A 12 39.02 -6.99 0.49
CA ALA A 12 37.82 -6.28 0.07
C ALA A 12 37.02 -6.07 1.37
N CYS A 13 36.96 -4.82 1.82
CA CYS A 13 36.17 -4.46 2.99
C CYS A 13 34.73 -4.70 2.55
N MET A 14 34.15 -5.81 2.96
CA MET A 14 32.77 -6.16 2.64
C MET A 14 31.89 -5.11 3.32
N GLU A 15 31.21 -4.32 2.51
CA GLU A 15 30.30 -3.29 3.00
C GLU A 15 29.04 -3.99 3.49
N LEU A 16 28.65 -3.72 4.74
CA LEU A 16 27.45 -4.25 5.35
C LEU A 16 26.33 -3.22 5.19
N ILE A 17 25.14 -3.69 4.85
CA ILE A 17 23.92 -2.89 4.71
C ILE A 17 22.92 -3.28 5.79
N GLU A 18 22.04 -2.35 6.15
CA GLU A 18 21.01 -2.58 7.16
C GLU A 18 20.01 -3.61 6.64
N HIS A 19 19.60 -4.55 7.48
CA HIS A 19 18.56 -5.52 7.17
C HIS A 19 17.38 -5.31 8.10
N TYR A 20 16.18 -5.19 7.54
CA TYR A 20 14.93 -5.04 8.28
C TYR A 20 14.01 -6.21 8.02
N GLN A 21 13.64 -6.90 9.11
CA GLN A 21 12.65 -7.96 9.11
C GLN A 21 11.42 -7.54 9.94
N PRO A 22 10.23 -7.37 9.33
CA PRO A 22 9.01 -7.09 10.07
C PRO A 22 8.53 -8.27 10.92
N GLU A 23 7.84 -7.98 12.02
CA GLU A 23 7.21 -8.99 12.89
C GLU A 23 6.28 -9.93 12.13
N TYR A 24 5.54 -9.45 11.11
CA TYR A 24 4.70 -10.33 10.30
C TYR A 24 5.49 -11.41 9.55
N VAL A 25 6.75 -11.14 9.18
CA VAL A 25 7.62 -12.12 8.52
C VAL A 25 8.09 -13.19 9.52
N ILE A 26 8.50 -12.76 10.72
CA ILE A 26 8.91 -13.66 11.80
C ILE A 26 7.79 -14.63 12.16
N ARG A 27 6.58 -14.09 12.37
CA ARG A 27 5.40 -14.88 12.72
C ARG A 27 5.00 -15.84 11.61
N PHE A 28 5.06 -15.40 10.36
CA PHE A 28 4.80 -16.27 9.23
C PHE A 28 5.81 -17.43 9.15
N ASN A 29 7.10 -17.15 9.36
CA ASN A 29 8.16 -18.15 9.36
C ASN A 29 8.04 -19.16 10.51
N ALA A 30 7.45 -18.76 11.64
CA ALA A 30 7.22 -19.62 12.80
C ALA A 30 6.04 -20.60 12.62
N ARG A 31 5.26 -20.49 11.54
CA ARG A 31 4.11 -21.36 11.27
C ARG A 31 4.57 -22.79 10.96
N GLN A 32 3.83 -23.76 11.49
CA GLN A 32 4.09 -25.18 11.27
C GLN A 32 3.41 -25.71 10.00
N GLU A 33 2.30 -25.10 9.60
CA GLU A 33 1.50 -25.51 8.45
C GLU A 33 1.69 -24.58 7.26
N ALA A 34 1.91 -25.17 6.08
CA ALA A 34 1.91 -24.43 4.83
C ALA A 34 0.51 -23.86 4.54
N CYS A 35 0.46 -22.72 3.85
CA CYS A 35 -0.81 -22.16 3.41
C CYS A 35 -1.35 -22.95 2.21
N THR A 36 -2.65 -23.24 2.22
CA THR A 36 -3.36 -23.99 1.17
C THR A 36 -4.32 -23.08 0.39
N CYS A 37 -4.07 -21.78 0.35
CA CYS A 37 -4.90 -20.87 -0.44
C CYS A 37 -4.64 -21.07 -1.94
N PRO A 38 -5.58 -20.67 -2.82
CA PRO A 38 -5.43 -20.88 -4.26
C PRO A 38 -4.13 -20.30 -4.85
N ALA A 39 -3.66 -19.16 -4.33
CA ALA A 39 -2.41 -18.56 -4.79
C ALA A 39 -1.17 -19.39 -4.40
N CYS A 40 -1.21 -20.14 -3.28
CA CYS A 40 -0.15 -21.06 -2.88
C CYS A 40 -0.12 -22.34 -3.73
N GLU A 41 -1.28 -22.80 -4.21
CA GLU A 41 -1.36 -24.02 -5.04
C GLU A 41 -0.64 -23.85 -6.38
N ASP A 42 -0.72 -22.64 -6.96
CA ASP A 42 -0.06 -22.29 -8.22
C ASP A 42 1.39 -21.80 -8.04
N ALA A 43 1.83 -21.59 -6.79
CA ALA A 43 3.14 -21.03 -6.48
C ALA A 43 4.25 -22.08 -6.50
N SER A 44 5.49 -21.64 -6.77
CA SER A 44 6.69 -22.48 -6.72
C SER A 44 7.80 -21.81 -5.91
N GLY A 45 8.73 -22.61 -5.38
CA GLY A 45 9.90 -22.12 -4.65
C GLY A 45 9.56 -21.54 -3.27
N GLU A 46 10.20 -20.43 -2.91
CA GLU A 46 10.12 -19.80 -1.59
C GLU A 46 8.96 -18.81 -1.42
N TRP A 47 8.07 -18.73 -2.41
CA TRP A 47 6.87 -17.90 -2.32
C TRP A 47 6.02 -18.31 -1.09
N PRO A 48 5.49 -17.36 -0.30
CA PRO A 48 5.30 -15.93 -0.60
C PRO A 48 6.42 -15.00 -0.14
N LYS A 49 7.60 -15.49 0.26
CA LYS A 49 8.68 -14.61 0.73
C LYS A 49 9.16 -13.69 -0.38
N THR A 50 9.34 -12.42 -0.04
CA THR A 50 9.90 -11.40 -0.93
C THR A 50 10.98 -10.62 -0.20
N CYS A 51 11.95 -10.13 -0.95
CA CYS A 51 13.03 -9.31 -0.41
C CYS A 51 13.34 -8.22 -1.43
N ILE A 52 13.54 -6.99 -0.96
CA ILE A 52 13.94 -5.87 -1.80
C ILE A 52 15.20 -5.26 -1.19
N THR A 53 16.24 -5.09 -2.01
CA THR A 53 17.41 -4.28 -1.65
C THR A 53 17.28 -2.87 -2.22
N LEU A 54 17.52 -1.87 -1.39
CA LEU A 54 17.33 -0.45 -1.63
C LEU A 54 18.56 0.29 -1.09
N GLY A 55 19.56 0.48 -1.93
CA GLY A 55 20.79 1.16 -1.50
C GLY A 55 21.47 0.42 -0.35
N ASN A 56 21.52 1.05 0.83
CA ASN A 56 22.08 0.48 2.06
C ASN A 56 21.04 -0.26 2.95
N GLN A 57 19.89 -0.64 2.40
CA GLN A 57 18.86 -1.37 3.16
C GLN A 57 18.38 -2.60 2.41
N GLN A 58 18.25 -3.72 3.11
CA GLN A 58 17.51 -4.90 2.67
C GLN A 58 16.23 -5.01 3.50
N ARG A 59 15.08 -5.20 2.84
CA ARG A 59 13.77 -5.30 3.49
C ARG A 59 13.13 -6.63 3.14
N GLU A 60 12.90 -7.47 4.15
CA GLU A 60 12.11 -8.69 4.00
C GLU A 60 10.62 -8.39 4.02
N SER A 61 9.85 -9.13 3.24
CA SER A 61 8.41 -9.01 3.17
C SER A 61 7.78 -10.34 2.73
N LEU A 62 6.44 -10.35 2.64
CA LEU A 62 5.65 -11.44 2.12
C LEU A 62 4.68 -10.90 1.08
N ASN A 63 4.43 -11.68 0.03
CA ASN A 63 3.40 -11.38 -0.95
C ASN A 63 1.99 -11.58 -0.35
N ALA A 64 1.24 -10.47 -0.26
CA ALA A 64 -0.11 -10.45 0.31
C ALA A 64 -1.16 -11.24 -0.48
N ALA A 65 -0.86 -11.75 -1.67
CA ALA A 65 -1.76 -12.69 -2.36
C ALA A 65 -1.83 -14.06 -1.65
N CYS A 66 -0.88 -14.39 -0.77
CA CYS A 66 -1.01 -15.52 0.14
C CYS A 66 -1.93 -15.13 1.30
N GLU A 67 -3.00 -15.88 1.53
CA GLU A 67 -3.95 -15.61 2.63
C GLU A 67 -3.28 -15.61 4.00
N SER A 68 -2.39 -16.56 4.26
CA SER A 68 -1.72 -16.61 5.55
C SER A 68 -0.70 -15.50 5.74
N ALA A 69 -0.05 -15.04 4.66
CA ALA A 69 0.78 -13.84 4.72
C ALA A 69 -0.09 -12.60 4.99
N ALA A 70 -1.21 -12.46 4.26
CA ALA A 70 -2.17 -11.38 4.46
C ALA A 70 -2.67 -11.34 5.92
N ARG A 71 -2.96 -12.48 6.54
CA ARG A 71 -3.34 -12.54 7.95
C ARG A 71 -2.29 -11.96 8.88
N GLU A 72 -1.03 -12.37 8.75
CA GLU A 72 0.06 -11.86 9.61
C GLU A 72 0.34 -10.38 9.34
N ILE A 73 0.20 -9.92 8.10
CA ILE A 73 0.34 -8.51 7.72
C ILE A 73 -0.78 -7.67 8.33
N LEU A 74 -2.04 -8.13 8.25
CA LEU A 74 -3.22 -7.30 8.54
C LEU A 74 -3.68 -7.40 10.00
N LEU A 75 -3.69 -8.60 10.55
CA LEU A 75 -4.39 -8.89 11.81
C LEU A 75 -3.50 -8.79 13.05
N ASN A 76 -2.21 -8.53 12.87
CA ASN A 76 -1.29 -8.25 13.96
C ASN A 76 -1.10 -6.73 14.13
N PRO A 77 -1.47 -6.12 15.27
CA PRO A 77 -1.21 -4.70 15.50
C PRO A 77 0.29 -4.34 15.48
N ASP A 78 1.16 -5.31 15.78
CA ASP A 78 2.61 -5.13 15.78
C ASP A 78 3.26 -5.59 14.47
N ALA A 79 2.49 -5.86 13.40
CA ALA A 79 3.00 -6.41 12.13
C ALA A 79 4.24 -5.68 11.59
N PHE A 80 4.27 -4.36 11.72
CA PHE A 80 5.33 -3.48 11.22
C PHE A 80 6.38 -3.10 12.26
N MET A 81 6.44 -3.77 13.41
CA MET A 81 7.62 -3.71 14.27
C MET A 81 8.82 -4.31 13.52
N LEU A 82 9.85 -3.49 13.29
CA LEU A 82 11.02 -3.88 12.51
C LEU A 82 12.13 -4.42 13.42
N HIS A 83 12.66 -5.57 13.06
CA HIS A 83 13.84 -6.18 13.67
C HIS A 83 15.04 -5.91 12.77
N ALA A 84 16.03 -5.18 13.29
CA ALA A 84 17.19 -4.77 12.55
C ALA A 84 18.34 -5.79 12.65
N GLY A 85 19.07 -5.95 11.55
CA GLY A 85 20.31 -6.73 11.45
C GLY A 85 21.22 -6.14 10.38
N GLU A 86 22.26 -6.89 10.00
CA GLU A 86 23.22 -6.48 8.97
C GLU A 86 23.40 -7.63 7.98
N VAL A 87 23.46 -7.31 6.68
CA VAL A 87 23.72 -8.26 5.59
C VAL A 87 24.75 -7.68 4.62
N GLU A 88 25.34 -8.52 3.77
CA GLU A 88 26.34 -8.09 2.79
C GLU A 88 25.70 -7.22 1.69
N ALA A 89 26.35 -6.10 1.35
CA ALA A 89 25.92 -5.24 0.26
C ALA A 89 25.96 -5.99 -1.08
N ASP A 90 24.88 -5.90 -1.84
CA ASP A 90 24.80 -6.41 -3.22
C ASP A 90 25.17 -5.36 -4.28
N GLY A 91 25.60 -4.16 -3.85
CA GLY A 91 26.14 -3.11 -4.71
C GLY A 91 25.09 -2.25 -5.43
N HIS A 92 23.84 -2.22 -4.97
CA HIS A 92 22.80 -1.36 -5.57
C HIS A 92 23.06 0.13 -5.33
N GLU A 93 22.79 0.93 -6.36
CA GLU A 93 22.95 2.38 -6.34
C GLU A 93 21.89 3.05 -5.45
N GLN A 94 22.33 3.94 -4.55
CA GLN A 94 21.45 4.66 -3.62
C GLN A 94 20.71 5.80 -4.33
N ASN A 95 19.38 5.81 -4.21
CA ASN A 95 18.57 7.00 -4.52
C ASN A 95 18.05 7.62 -3.23
N ALA A 96 18.86 8.50 -2.63
CA ALA A 96 18.54 9.20 -1.38
C ALA A 96 17.25 10.03 -1.45
N TRP A 97 16.83 10.48 -2.64
CA TRP A 97 15.57 11.18 -2.82
C TRP A 97 14.37 10.26 -2.62
N ASP A 98 14.37 9.09 -3.28
CA ASP A 98 13.27 8.13 -3.16
C ASP A 98 13.20 7.54 -1.76
N GLU A 99 14.35 7.31 -1.12
CA GLU A 99 14.42 6.84 0.27
C GLU A 99 13.81 7.87 1.24
N ALA A 100 14.22 9.13 1.14
CA ALA A 100 13.64 10.19 1.95
C ALA A 100 12.13 10.33 1.70
N LEU A 101 11.68 10.26 0.43
CA LEU A 101 10.26 10.34 0.11
C LEU A 101 9.46 9.18 0.72
N ASN A 102 9.94 7.94 0.55
CA ASN A 102 9.32 6.76 1.15
C ASN A 102 9.25 6.88 2.67
N GLN A 103 10.34 7.29 3.31
CA GLN A 103 10.41 7.46 4.75
C GLN A 103 9.42 8.52 5.23
N GLN A 104 9.30 9.66 4.54
CA GLN A 104 8.32 10.68 4.91
C GLN A 104 6.88 10.19 4.71
N CYS A 105 6.58 9.39 3.67
CA CYS A 105 5.28 8.74 3.55
C CYS A 105 5.00 7.78 4.73
N ILE A 106 5.98 6.98 5.15
CA ILE A 106 5.87 6.09 6.32
C ILE A 106 5.63 6.91 7.59
N ASN A 107 6.37 8.00 7.79
CA ASN A 107 6.20 8.88 8.95
C ASN A 107 4.77 9.43 9.05
N MET A 108 4.18 9.87 7.93
CA MET A 108 2.78 10.31 7.89
C MET A 108 1.82 9.16 8.21
N ALA A 109 2.11 7.95 7.73
CA ALA A 109 1.30 6.77 7.97
C ALA A 109 1.44 6.19 9.39
N VAL A 110 2.45 6.54 10.18
CA VAL A 110 2.54 6.13 11.61
C VAL A 110 2.24 7.28 12.56
N HIS A 111 2.02 8.50 12.05
CA HIS A 111 1.82 9.68 12.88
C HIS A 111 0.59 9.54 13.79
N PRO A 112 0.72 9.72 15.11
CA PRO A 112 -0.36 9.42 16.06
C PRO A 112 -1.55 10.38 15.96
N ALA A 113 -1.33 11.62 15.50
CA ALA A 113 -2.39 12.61 15.32
C ALA A 113 -3.22 12.41 14.04
N LEU A 114 -2.82 11.48 13.14
CA LEU A 114 -3.48 11.28 11.86
C LEU A 114 -4.30 9.99 11.83
N ALA A 115 -5.60 10.14 11.59
CA ALA A 115 -6.46 9.06 11.12
C ALA A 115 -6.01 8.60 9.71
N LEU A 116 -6.55 7.48 9.23
CA LEU A 116 -6.16 6.88 7.95
C LEU A 116 -6.34 7.85 6.77
N GLU A 117 -7.51 8.46 6.65
CA GLU A 117 -7.87 9.38 5.59
C GLU A 117 -7.01 10.64 5.63
N SER A 118 -6.79 11.21 6.83
CA SER A 118 -5.87 12.34 7.02
C SER A 118 -4.43 11.97 6.67
N SER A 119 -4.01 10.71 6.86
CA SER A 119 -2.68 10.23 6.47
C SER A 119 -2.56 10.12 4.95
N LEU A 120 -3.56 9.58 4.27
CA LEU A 120 -3.62 9.54 2.80
C LEU A 120 -3.60 10.96 2.21
N TYR A 121 -4.33 11.89 2.83
CA TYR A 121 -4.32 13.30 2.44
C TYR A 121 -2.93 13.93 2.63
N ALA A 122 -2.30 13.75 3.80
CA ALA A 122 -0.96 14.25 4.09
C ALA A 122 0.09 13.71 3.10
N ILE A 123 0.03 12.41 2.79
CA ILE A 123 0.86 11.78 1.75
C ILE A 123 0.60 12.44 0.40
N GLY A 124 -0.66 12.74 0.05
CA GLY A 124 -0.99 13.45 -1.18
C GLY A 124 -0.39 14.86 -1.26
N VAL A 125 -0.42 15.62 -0.17
CA VAL A 125 0.22 16.95 -0.08
C VAL A 125 1.74 16.84 -0.24
N LEU A 126 2.36 15.87 0.44
CA LEU A 126 3.79 15.57 0.32
C LEU A 126 4.17 15.24 -1.13
N LEU A 127 3.43 14.34 -1.78
CA LEU A 127 3.68 13.91 -3.17
C LEU A 127 3.50 15.06 -4.17
N SER A 128 2.49 15.91 -3.97
CA SER A 128 2.31 17.13 -4.77
C SER A 128 3.52 18.05 -4.67
N LYS A 129 4.04 18.24 -3.45
CA LYS A 129 5.22 19.09 -3.24
C LYS A 129 6.48 18.45 -3.81
N ALA A 130 6.65 17.13 -3.64
CA ALA A 130 7.74 16.36 -4.22
C ALA A 130 7.77 16.44 -5.75
N GLN A 131 6.60 16.38 -6.40
CA GLN A 131 6.47 16.54 -7.85
C GLN A 131 6.99 17.90 -8.32
N ARG A 132 6.61 18.97 -7.61
CA ARG A 132 7.11 20.32 -7.92
C ARG A 132 8.61 20.44 -7.75
N TYR A 133 9.18 19.86 -6.71
CA TYR A 133 10.65 19.83 -6.55
C TYR A 133 11.33 19.08 -7.70
N VAL A 134 10.73 17.99 -8.18
CA VAL A 134 11.23 17.27 -9.35
C VAL A 134 11.20 18.14 -10.61
N GLU A 135 10.10 18.86 -10.85
CA GLU A 135 9.91 19.75 -12.01
C GLU A 135 10.82 20.99 -11.96
N GLU A 136 11.05 21.53 -10.76
CA GLU A 136 11.94 22.67 -10.51
C GLU A 136 13.42 22.25 -10.40
N ASN A 137 13.73 20.96 -10.57
CA ASN A 137 15.07 20.37 -10.44
C ASN A 137 15.73 20.60 -9.06
N GLN A 138 14.93 20.56 -8.00
CA GLN A 138 15.30 20.76 -6.59
C GLN A 138 15.25 19.44 -5.79
N ARG A 139 15.90 18.39 -6.31
CA ARG A 139 15.86 17.03 -5.73
C ARG A 139 16.84 16.84 -4.56
N ASP A 140 16.81 17.75 -3.60
CA ASP A 140 17.56 17.61 -2.34
C ASP A 140 16.67 16.87 -1.31
N PRO A 141 17.09 15.70 -0.79
CA PRO A 141 16.37 14.98 0.27
C PRO A 141 16.01 15.84 1.50
N GLN A 142 16.81 16.87 1.82
CA GLN A 142 16.52 17.80 2.92
C GLN A 142 15.21 18.59 2.70
N ASN A 143 14.84 18.87 1.45
CA ASN A 143 13.58 19.53 1.14
C ASN A 143 12.38 18.65 1.54
N LEU A 144 12.49 17.33 1.36
CA LEU A 144 11.45 16.38 1.76
C LEU A 144 11.37 16.26 3.28
N ASN A 145 12.51 16.23 3.96
CA ASN A 145 12.55 16.18 5.43
C ASN A 145 11.91 17.43 6.05
N ALA A 146 12.27 18.62 5.56
CA ALA A 146 11.68 19.88 6.01
C ALA A 146 10.15 19.92 5.75
N MET A 147 9.70 19.41 4.60
CA MET A 147 8.28 19.30 4.30
C MET A 147 7.57 18.30 5.22
N GLY A 148 8.20 17.16 5.51
CA GLY A 148 7.67 16.16 6.44
C GLY A 148 7.48 16.71 7.86
N GLU A 149 8.46 17.48 8.35
CA GLU A 149 8.37 18.17 9.65
C GLU A 149 7.22 19.20 9.68
N GLN A 150 7.05 19.98 8.60
CA GLN A 150 5.93 20.92 8.49
C GLN A 150 4.58 20.20 8.51
N LEU A 151 4.46 19.09 7.78
CA LEU A 151 3.23 18.28 7.77
C LEU A 151 2.95 17.66 9.14
N ALA A 152 3.97 17.20 9.87
CA ALA A 152 3.81 16.70 11.23
C ALA A 152 3.27 17.79 12.18
N GLN A 153 3.82 19.02 12.11
CA GLN A 153 3.30 20.15 12.89
C GLN A 153 1.85 20.50 12.55
N LEU A 154 1.49 20.49 11.26
CA LEU A 154 0.11 20.71 10.82
C LEU A 154 -0.83 19.57 11.25
N ALA A 155 -0.34 18.34 11.32
CA ALA A 155 -1.07 17.19 11.84
C ALA A 155 -1.37 17.36 13.33
N GLU A 156 -0.37 17.71 14.14
CA GLU A 156 -0.53 17.98 15.57
C GLU A 156 -1.50 19.13 15.85
N ALA A 157 -1.49 20.15 14.99
CA ALA A 157 -2.42 21.28 15.08
C ALA A 157 -3.84 20.94 14.57
N GLY A 158 -4.10 19.73 14.05
CA GLY A 158 -5.40 19.32 13.49
C GLY A 158 -5.72 19.90 12.11
N VAL A 159 -4.86 20.77 11.56
CA VAL A 159 -5.09 21.51 10.32
C VAL A 159 -5.26 20.57 9.12
N LEU A 160 -4.51 19.47 9.06
CA LEU A 160 -4.63 18.52 7.93
C LEU A 160 -6.01 17.86 7.88
N SER A 161 -6.58 17.51 9.04
CA SER A 161 -7.93 16.94 9.13
C SER A 161 -9.01 17.98 8.79
N GLU A 162 -8.83 19.23 9.19
CA GLU A 162 -9.73 20.33 8.81
C GLU A 162 -9.70 20.58 7.29
N GLN A 163 -8.51 20.63 6.69
CA GLN A 163 -8.36 20.83 5.25
C GLN A 163 -8.99 19.70 4.43
N LEU A 164 -8.82 18.45 4.88
CA LEU A 164 -9.47 17.30 4.28
C LEU A 164 -11.01 17.44 4.29
N ALA A 165 -11.58 17.86 5.42
CA ALA A 165 -13.03 18.04 5.56
C ALA A 165 -13.61 19.17 4.68
N LEU A 166 -12.78 20.12 4.24
CA LEU A 166 -13.16 21.21 3.36
C LEU A 166 -13.07 20.87 1.87
N LEU A 167 -12.51 19.70 1.51
CA LEU A 167 -12.42 19.31 0.10
C LEU A 167 -13.80 19.08 -0.50
N PRO A 168 -14.12 19.71 -1.65
CA PRO A 168 -15.40 19.47 -2.31
C PRO A 168 -15.44 18.02 -2.84
N PRO A 169 -16.57 17.31 -2.68
CA PRO A 169 -16.71 15.97 -3.22
C PRO A 169 -16.71 16.00 -4.74
N ILE A 170 -15.84 15.21 -5.37
CA ILE A 170 -15.81 15.02 -6.82
C ILE A 170 -16.36 13.63 -7.15
N GLU A 171 -17.70 13.53 -7.15
CA GLU A 171 -18.41 12.24 -7.33
C GLU A 171 -18.05 11.52 -8.62
N VAL A 172 -17.79 12.24 -9.72
CA VAL A 172 -17.52 11.64 -11.04
C VAL A 172 -16.34 10.65 -11.02
N ASN A 173 -15.26 10.98 -10.32
CA ASN A 173 -14.09 10.12 -10.22
C ASN A 173 -14.38 8.85 -9.40
N ARG A 174 -15.18 8.98 -8.34
CA ARG A 174 -15.61 7.86 -7.50
C ARG A 174 -16.54 6.92 -8.25
N VAL A 175 -17.47 7.46 -9.05
CA VAL A 175 -18.37 6.69 -9.91
C VAL A 175 -17.58 5.92 -10.97
N GLU A 176 -16.61 6.57 -11.62
CA GLU A 176 -15.73 5.90 -12.58
C GLU A 176 -14.90 4.79 -11.92
N ALA A 177 -14.34 5.05 -10.74
CA ALA A 177 -13.58 4.06 -9.98
C ALA A 177 -14.45 2.86 -9.58
N LEU A 178 -15.70 3.08 -9.17
CA LEU A 178 -16.66 2.02 -8.86
C LEU A 178 -17.00 1.19 -10.11
N GLY A 179 -17.30 1.83 -11.23
CA GLY A 179 -17.59 1.13 -12.49
C GLY A 179 -16.44 0.22 -12.95
N LYS A 180 -15.19 0.69 -12.81
CA LYS A 180 -13.98 -0.10 -13.12
C LYS A 180 -13.86 -1.37 -12.28
N MET A 181 -14.44 -1.43 -11.08
CA MET A 181 -14.44 -2.65 -10.26
C MET A 181 -15.18 -3.80 -10.92
N GLY A 182 -16.09 -3.55 -11.88
CA GLY A 182 -16.82 -4.65 -12.52
C GLY A 182 -15.98 -5.56 -13.42
N ALA A 183 -14.74 -5.15 -13.75
CA ALA A 183 -13.75 -5.98 -14.40
C ALA A 183 -13.04 -6.96 -13.44
N MET A 184 -13.21 -6.81 -12.12
CA MET A 184 -12.51 -7.65 -11.14
C MET A 184 -12.95 -9.11 -11.23
N ARG A 185 -11.98 -10.01 -11.18
CA ARG A 185 -12.18 -11.47 -11.15
C ARG A 185 -11.39 -12.03 -9.97
N LEU A 186 -12.04 -12.05 -8.80
CA LEU A 186 -11.39 -12.41 -7.54
C LEU A 186 -11.46 -13.92 -7.30
N ASN A 187 -10.32 -14.55 -7.02
CA ASN A 187 -10.28 -15.94 -6.62
C ASN A 187 -10.41 -16.11 -5.10
N LEU A 188 -11.62 -15.90 -4.59
CA LEU A 188 -11.90 -15.97 -3.15
C LEU A 188 -11.90 -17.42 -2.64
N ASN A 189 -11.27 -17.63 -1.49
CA ASN A 189 -11.33 -18.84 -0.69
C ASN A 189 -12.37 -18.72 0.42
N VAL A 190 -13.64 -18.59 0.01
CA VAL A 190 -14.80 -18.44 0.89
C VAL A 190 -15.91 -19.39 0.41
N PRO A 191 -16.92 -19.71 1.23
CA PRO A 191 -18.09 -20.48 0.80
C PRO A 191 -18.63 -20.09 -0.58
N ALA A 192 -18.95 -21.09 -1.40
CA ALA A 192 -19.28 -20.90 -2.81
C ALA A 192 -20.42 -19.90 -3.06
N MET A 193 -21.42 -19.87 -2.18
CA MET A 193 -22.53 -18.91 -2.27
C MET A 193 -22.06 -17.46 -2.08
N GLN A 194 -21.23 -17.19 -1.07
CA GLN A 194 -20.69 -15.84 -0.83
C GLN A 194 -19.81 -15.38 -1.99
N LYS A 195 -18.95 -16.27 -2.49
CA LYS A 195 -18.13 -16.02 -3.69
C LYS A 195 -19.00 -15.66 -4.88
N MET A 196 -20.05 -16.44 -5.15
CA MET A 196 -20.97 -16.22 -6.26
C MET A 196 -21.67 -14.86 -6.14
N MET A 197 -22.20 -14.52 -4.97
CA MET A 197 -22.92 -13.26 -4.74
C MET A 197 -22.03 -12.04 -4.95
N LEU A 198 -20.81 -12.03 -4.39
CA LEU A 198 -19.88 -10.92 -4.60
C LEU A 198 -19.46 -10.78 -6.06
N MET A 199 -19.18 -11.91 -6.73
CA MET A 199 -18.83 -11.91 -8.15
C MET A 199 -19.97 -11.42 -9.05
N PHE A 200 -21.22 -11.74 -8.70
CA PHE A 200 -22.39 -11.22 -9.40
C PHE A 200 -22.49 -9.69 -9.26
N LYS A 201 -22.39 -9.16 -8.03
CA LYS A 201 -22.41 -7.71 -7.78
C LYS A 201 -21.32 -6.96 -8.53
N LEU A 202 -20.09 -7.49 -8.53
CA LEU A 202 -19.00 -6.92 -9.33
C LEU A 202 -19.39 -6.90 -10.81
N SER A 203 -19.87 -8.02 -11.36
CA SER A 203 -20.26 -8.10 -12.77
C SER A 203 -21.38 -7.13 -13.14
N GLU A 204 -22.33 -6.87 -12.24
CA GLU A 204 -23.38 -5.88 -12.45
C GLU A 204 -22.82 -4.46 -12.61
N LEU A 205 -21.80 -4.07 -11.84
CA LEU A 205 -21.18 -2.74 -11.96
C LEU A 205 -20.68 -2.44 -13.39
N ALA A 206 -20.22 -3.47 -14.11
CA ALA A 206 -19.69 -3.32 -15.47
C ALA A 206 -20.77 -2.93 -16.51
N VAL A 207 -22.05 -3.19 -16.22
CA VAL A 207 -23.16 -2.96 -17.15
C VAL A 207 -24.13 -1.88 -16.67
N MET A 208 -23.94 -1.34 -15.47
CA MET A 208 -24.76 -0.25 -14.93
C MET A 208 -24.54 1.06 -15.68
N GLN A 209 -25.63 1.80 -15.91
CA GLN A 209 -25.55 3.15 -16.44
C GLN A 209 -24.96 4.13 -15.40
N PRO A 210 -24.30 5.23 -15.82
CA PRO A 210 -23.63 6.15 -14.89
C PRO A 210 -24.53 6.70 -13.77
N ALA A 211 -25.79 7.05 -14.06
CA ALA A 211 -26.73 7.53 -13.04
C ALA A 211 -27.02 6.46 -11.98
N ARG A 212 -27.14 5.19 -12.39
CA ARG A 212 -27.36 4.06 -11.48
C ARG A 212 -26.09 3.74 -10.67
N LEU A 213 -24.91 3.87 -11.26
CA LEU A 213 -23.64 3.75 -10.54
C LEU A 213 -23.49 4.83 -9.47
N GLN A 214 -23.97 6.05 -9.72
CA GLN A 214 -23.96 7.13 -8.74
C GLN A 214 -24.88 6.83 -7.55
N GLU A 215 -26.10 6.34 -7.78
CA GLU A 215 -26.97 5.87 -6.70
C GLU A 215 -26.31 4.73 -5.92
N ARG A 216 -25.75 3.76 -6.63
CA ARG A 216 -25.07 2.61 -6.05
C ARG A 216 -23.87 3.01 -5.19
N LEU A 217 -23.09 3.99 -5.64
CA LEU A 217 -21.99 4.55 -4.88
C LEU A 217 -22.48 5.10 -3.54
N ARG A 218 -23.55 5.90 -3.52
CA ARG A 218 -24.10 6.47 -2.29
C ARG A 218 -24.58 5.41 -1.31
N GLU A 219 -25.22 4.35 -1.82
CA GLU A 219 -25.63 3.20 -1.01
C GLU A 219 -24.44 2.51 -0.33
N LEU A 220 -23.35 2.29 -1.07
CA LEU A 220 -22.17 1.61 -0.56
C LEU A 220 -21.32 2.50 0.36
N ASP A 221 -21.17 3.78 0.03
CA ASP A 221 -20.28 4.70 0.74
C ASP A 221 -20.79 5.04 2.15
N GLY A 222 -22.11 5.00 2.34
CA GLY A 222 -22.76 5.18 3.64
C GLY A 222 -22.75 3.93 4.54
N LYS A 223 -22.24 2.78 4.08
CA LYS A 223 -22.16 1.57 4.91
C LYS A 223 -20.95 1.63 5.83
N ALA A 224 -21.22 1.57 7.13
CA ALA A 224 -20.19 1.32 8.14
C ALA A 224 -19.58 -0.08 7.94
N ILE A 225 -18.29 -0.20 8.22
CA ILE A 225 -17.56 -1.48 8.21
C ILE A 225 -17.13 -1.75 9.66
N PRO A 226 -17.95 -2.48 10.47
CA PRO A 226 -17.70 -2.63 11.90
C PRO A 226 -16.33 -3.20 12.25
N LEU A 227 -15.76 -4.05 11.38
CA LEU A 227 -14.41 -4.59 11.54
C LEU A 227 -13.35 -3.48 11.64
N PHE A 228 -13.47 -2.42 10.82
CA PHE A 228 -12.49 -1.33 10.82
C PHE A 228 -12.68 -0.37 11.99
N GLU A 229 -13.91 -0.23 12.51
CA GLU A 229 -14.17 0.54 13.73
C GLU A 229 -13.63 -0.20 14.97
N ALA A 230 -13.83 -1.52 15.03
CA ALA A 230 -13.35 -2.36 16.13
C ALA A 230 -11.83 -2.56 16.10
N GLN A 231 -11.24 -2.65 14.89
CA GLN A 231 -9.82 -2.94 14.67
C GLN A 231 -9.22 -1.98 13.63
N PRO A 232 -9.05 -0.69 13.94
CA PRO A 232 -8.59 0.33 13.00
C PRO A 232 -7.16 0.09 12.49
N PHE A 233 -6.36 -0.68 13.24
CA PHE A 233 -5.01 -1.04 12.83
C PHE A 233 -4.99 -1.90 11.55
N ILE A 234 -6.07 -2.62 11.21
CA ILE A 234 -6.14 -3.46 10.00
C ILE A 234 -5.93 -2.62 8.74
N VAL A 235 -6.68 -1.54 8.60
CA VAL A 235 -6.58 -0.65 7.42
C VAL A 235 -5.31 0.19 7.46
N ARG A 236 -4.78 0.49 8.65
CA ARG A 236 -3.46 1.09 8.82
C ARG A 236 -2.36 0.16 8.31
N ASN A 237 -2.44 -1.13 8.63
CA ASN A 237 -1.51 -2.15 8.16
C ASN A 237 -1.53 -2.32 6.65
N VAL A 238 -2.70 -2.15 6.00
CA VAL A 238 -2.76 -2.07 4.53
C VAL A 238 -1.88 -0.92 4.03
N LEU A 239 -1.98 0.28 4.61
CA LEU A 239 -1.18 1.44 4.19
C LEU A 239 0.30 1.17 4.39
N LEU A 240 0.69 0.74 5.59
CA LEU A 240 2.08 0.44 5.92
C LEU A 240 2.66 -0.65 5.02
N TYR A 241 1.86 -1.67 4.67
CA TYR A 241 2.28 -2.71 3.73
C TYR A 241 2.63 -2.12 2.36
N ARG A 242 1.78 -1.23 1.82
CA ARG A 242 2.05 -0.58 0.53
C ARG A 242 3.27 0.35 0.58
N LEU A 243 3.49 1.03 1.70
CA LEU A 243 4.65 1.92 1.86
C LEU A 243 5.95 1.15 2.04
N TYR A 244 5.94 0.09 2.85
CA TYR A 244 7.12 -0.68 3.18
C TYR A 244 7.47 -1.71 2.10
N SER A 245 6.53 -2.59 1.77
CA SER A 245 6.77 -3.76 0.91
C SER A 245 6.83 -3.44 -0.57
N ASP A 246 6.07 -2.43 -1.03
CA ASP A 246 6.10 -2.00 -2.44
C ASP A 246 7.01 -0.79 -2.68
N TYR A 247 7.66 -0.30 -1.63
CA TYR A 247 8.52 0.89 -1.65
C TYR A 247 7.85 2.11 -2.30
N PHE A 248 6.57 2.33 -1.98
CA PHE A 248 5.81 3.45 -2.53
C PHE A 248 6.47 4.80 -2.18
N PRO A 249 6.55 5.78 -3.10
CA PRO A 249 5.93 5.87 -4.43
C PRO A 249 6.82 5.41 -5.61
N TYR A 250 7.92 4.69 -5.37
CA TYR A 250 9.01 4.43 -6.32
C TYR A 250 8.57 3.99 -7.74
N ARG A 251 7.59 3.09 -7.84
CA ARG A 251 7.13 2.56 -9.14
C ARG A 251 6.49 3.61 -10.08
N SER A 252 6.19 4.80 -9.56
CA SER A 252 5.60 5.92 -10.29
C SER A 252 6.46 7.19 -10.18
N ALA A 253 7.80 7.03 -10.12
CA ALA A 253 8.75 8.14 -9.93
C ALA A 253 8.68 9.26 -10.99
N SER A 254 8.03 9.01 -12.13
CA SER A 254 7.76 10.01 -13.18
C SER A 254 6.50 10.86 -12.92
N ASN A 255 5.54 10.35 -12.13
CA ASN A 255 4.26 10.99 -11.86
C ASN A 255 3.73 10.61 -10.47
N TYR A 256 4.04 11.44 -9.47
CA TYR A 256 3.57 11.19 -8.11
C TYR A 256 2.05 11.35 -7.93
N GLY A 257 1.38 12.08 -8.83
CA GLY A 257 -0.08 12.15 -8.86
C GLY A 257 -0.72 10.80 -9.22
N ALA A 258 -0.16 10.11 -10.21
CA ALA A 258 -0.57 8.75 -10.56
C ALA A 258 -0.28 7.76 -9.42
N ALA A 259 0.83 7.93 -8.71
CA ALA A 259 1.15 7.16 -7.51
C ALA A 259 0.04 7.29 -6.46
N LEU A 260 -0.31 8.53 -6.09
CA LEU A 260 -1.38 8.80 -5.12
C LEU A 260 -2.72 8.23 -5.58
N LYS A 261 -3.10 8.47 -6.84
CA LYS A 261 -4.35 7.96 -7.40
C LYS A 261 -4.43 6.44 -7.32
N SER A 262 -3.32 5.75 -7.59
CA SER A 262 -3.25 4.29 -7.44
C SER A 262 -3.49 3.89 -5.98
N LEU A 263 -2.79 4.53 -5.03
CA LEU A 263 -2.93 4.25 -3.60
C LEU A 263 -4.35 4.50 -3.09
N THR A 264 -4.92 5.68 -3.30
CA THR A 264 -6.27 6.01 -2.79
C THR A 264 -7.35 5.17 -3.46
N SER A 265 -7.19 4.83 -4.74
CA SER A 265 -8.08 3.89 -5.40
C SER A 265 -8.07 2.51 -4.77
N GLN A 266 -6.93 2.06 -4.24
CA GLN A 266 -6.85 0.76 -3.58
C GLN A 266 -7.70 0.74 -2.30
N PHE A 267 -7.59 1.79 -1.49
CA PHE A 267 -8.43 1.96 -0.30
C PHE A 267 -9.90 2.07 -0.63
N PHE A 268 -10.24 2.86 -1.66
CA PHE A 268 -11.61 2.95 -2.16
C PHE A 268 -12.15 1.59 -2.59
N GLN A 269 -11.39 0.82 -3.37
CA GLN A 269 -11.79 -0.51 -3.82
C GLN A 269 -12.02 -1.47 -2.65
N LEU A 270 -11.10 -1.50 -1.68
CA LEU A 270 -11.25 -2.34 -0.48
C LEU A 270 -12.48 -1.95 0.33
N LYS A 271 -12.73 -0.66 0.54
CA LYS A 271 -13.94 -0.15 1.21
C LYS A 271 -15.20 -0.63 0.48
N MET A 272 -15.26 -0.45 -0.84
CA MET A 272 -16.42 -0.86 -1.65
C MET A 272 -16.61 -2.38 -1.66
N LEU A 273 -15.54 -3.18 -1.71
CA LEU A 273 -15.62 -4.63 -1.61
C LEU A 273 -16.20 -5.07 -0.25
N CYS A 274 -15.75 -4.46 0.85
CA CYS A 274 -16.29 -4.72 2.18
C CYS A 274 -17.77 -4.32 2.28
N ALA A 275 -18.13 -3.14 1.76
CA ALA A 275 -19.51 -2.67 1.75
C ALA A 275 -20.43 -3.61 0.94
N MET A 276 -19.97 -4.11 -0.22
CA MET A 276 -20.70 -5.09 -1.03
C MET A 276 -20.82 -6.46 -0.37
N TRP A 277 -19.79 -6.88 0.39
CA TRP A 277 -19.83 -8.11 1.20
C TRP A 277 -20.94 -8.03 2.25
N LEU A 278 -21.02 -6.91 2.97
CA LEU A 278 -21.94 -6.68 4.09
C LEU A 278 -23.41 -6.51 3.69
N GLU A 279 -23.76 -6.53 2.39
CA GLU A 279 -25.18 -6.54 2.02
C GLU A 279 -25.79 -7.94 1.96
N ASP A 280 -24.96 -8.98 1.77
CA ASP A 280 -25.44 -10.37 1.74
C ASP A 280 -25.01 -11.17 2.99
N ASN A 281 -24.12 -10.60 3.80
CA ASN A 281 -23.55 -11.24 4.98
C ASN A 281 -23.80 -10.35 6.19
N GLU A 282 -24.20 -10.98 7.31
CA GLU A 282 -24.47 -10.27 8.56
C GLU A 282 -23.23 -9.54 9.11
N GLN A 283 -22.05 -10.10 8.86
CA GLN A 283 -20.77 -9.54 9.29
C GLN A 283 -19.65 -9.83 8.29
N LEU A 284 -18.57 -9.08 8.43
CA LEU A 284 -17.28 -9.32 7.78
C LEU A 284 -16.28 -9.63 8.88
N THR A 285 -15.88 -10.90 8.99
CA THR A 285 -14.87 -11.35 9.95
C THR A 285 -13.46 -10.99 9.47
N ALA A 286 -12.49 -10.98 10.40
CA ALA A 286 -11.08 -10.76 10.09
C ALA A 286 -10.52 -11.79 9.09
N ASP A 287 -10.99 -13.04 9.17
CA ASP A 287 -10.59 -14.12 8.28
C ASP A 287 -11.12 -13.89 6.85
N GLU A 288 -12.40 -13.53 6.73
CA GLU A 288 -13.03 -13.18 5.45
C GLU A 288 -12.39 -11.93 4.83
N PHE A 289 -12.06 -10.92 5.64
CA PHE A 289 -11.34 -9.74 5.15
C PHE A 289 -9.95 -10.11 4.62
N SER A 290 -9.22 -11.01 5.30
CA SER A 290 -7.90 -11.47 4.83
C SER A 290 -8.01 -12.24 3.51
N ALA A 291 -9.03 -13.08 3.35
CA ALA A 291 -9.32 -13.78 2.10
C ALA A 291 -9.71 -12.80 0.97
N LEU A 292 -10.53 -11.80 1.27
CA LEU A 292 -10.92 -10.75 0.33
C LEU A 292 -9.72 -9.90 -0.10
N PHE A 293 -8.89 -9.46 0.86
CA PHE A 293 -7.70 -8.66 0.60
C PHE A 293 -6.69 -9.43 -0.25
N SER A 294 -6.40 -10.68 0.10
CA SER A 294 -5.43 -11.50 -0.65
C SER A 294 -5.88 -11.76 -2.10
N ALA A 295 -7.16 -12.08 -2.31
CA ALA A 295 -7.72 -12.27 -3.65
C ALA A 295 -7.71 -10.98 -4.48
N TRP A 296 -8.06 -9.85 -3.86
CA TRP A 296 -7.98 -8.53 -4.48
C TRP A 296 -6.54 -8.15 -4.82
N TYR A 297 -5.60 -8.36 -3.91
CA TYR A 297 -4.18 -8.07 -4.11
C TYR A 297 -3.59 -8.92 -5.24
N GLY A 298 -3.88 -10.22 -5.24
CA GLY A 298 -3.49 -11.14 -6.32
C GLY A 298 -4.05 -10.70 -7.68
N TRP A 299 -5.32 -10.29 -7.73
CA TRP A 299 -5.92 -9.74 -8.96
C TRP A 299 -5.21 -8.46 -9.43
N GLN A 300 -4.83 -7.56 -8.51
CA GLN A 300 -4.11 -6.34 -8.87
C GLN A 300 -2.72 -6.61 -9.44
N LEU A 301 -1.98 -7.59 -8.89
CA LEU A 301 -0.67 -7.97 -9.42
C LEU A 301 -0.76 -8.48 -10.88
N GLN A 302 -1.86 -9.16 -11.22
CA GLN A 302 -2.12 -9.66 -12.58
C GLN A 302 -2.69 -8.61 -13.53
N ASN A 303 -3.25 -7.53 -12.99
CA ASN A 303 -3.87 -6.44 -13.73
C ASN A 303 -3.23 -5.11 -13.32
N PRO A 304 -1.91 -4.94 -13.54
CA PRO A 304 -1.23 -3.70 -13.22
C PRO A 304 -1.92 -2.57 -14.01
N ARG A 305 -2.26 -1.50 -13.32
CA ARG A 305 -2.90 -0.34 -13.96
C ARG A 305 -1.93 0.25 -14.96
N ALA A 306 -2.43 0.57 -16.16
CA ALA A 306 -1.69 1.36 -17.13
C ALA A 306 -1.31 2.70 -16.49
N ASP A 307 -0.08 3.14 -16.73
CA ASP A 307 0.38 4.45 -16.30
C ASP A 307 -0.53 5.50 -16.93
N ASP A 308 -1.10 6.40 -16.12
CA ASP A 308 -1.95 7.51 -16.59
C ASP A 308 -1.07 8.59 -17.27
N GLY A 309 -0.05 8.20 -18.02
CA GLY A 309 0.98 9.07 -18.60
C GLY A 309 0.46 10.09 -19.61
N GLU A 310 -0.81 9.98 -20.02
CA GLU A 310 -1.51 10.99 -20.82
C GLU A 310 -1.98 12.19 -20.00
N ASN A 311 -2.14 12.03 -18.67
CA ASN A 311 -2.64 13.06 -17.77
C ASN A 311 -1.52 13.64 -16.89
N GLY A 312 -1.52 14.95 -16.70
CA GLY A 312 -0.56 15.64 -15.84
C GLY A 312 -0.65 15.20 -14.36
N ALA A 313 0.45 15.39 -13.62
CA ALA A 313 0.54 15.02 -12.21
C ALA A 313 -0.51 15.72 -11.35
N ASP A 314 -0.82 16.99 -11.59
CA ASP A 314 -1.87 17.71 -10.86
C ASP A 314 -3.27 17.13 -11.06
N PHE A 315 -3.60 16.73 -12.30
CA PHE A 315 -4.90 16.13 -12.60
C PHE A 315 -5.05 14.76 -11.93
N THR A 316 -4.03 13.91 -12.05
CA THR A 316 -4.03 12.58 -11.43
C THR A 316 -4.04 12.67 -9.90
N LEU A 317 -3.32 13.64 -9.33
CA LEU A 317 -3.38 13.94 -7.90
C LEU A 317 -4.79 14.31 -7.45
N LEU A 318 -5.47 15.23 -8.16
CA LEU A 318 -6.85 15.62 -7.85
C LEU A 318 -7.81 14.42 -7.91
N CYS A 319 -7.68 13.58 -8.95
CA CYS A 319 -8.41 12.32 -9.03
C CYS A 319 -8.14 11.43 -7.82
N GLY A 320 -6.89 11.30 -7.41
CA GLY A 320 -6.51 10.52 -6.23
C GLY A 320 -7.13 11.06 -4.94
N LEU A 321 -7.05 12.36 -4.70
CA LEU A 321 -7.64 13.00 -3.53
C LEU A 321 -9.17 12.83 -3.46
N SER A 322 -9.87 12.83 -4.60
CA SER A 322 -11.32 12.64 -4.61
C SER A 322 -11.79 11.22 -4.22
N LEU A 323 -10.88 10.26 -4.12
CA LEU A 323 -11.18 8.87 -3.74
C LEU A 323 -10.99 8.60 -2.25
N ILE A 324 -10.41 9.55 -1.51
CA ILE A 324 -10.41 9.57 -0.04
C ILE A 324 -11.86 9.79 0.43
#